data_AF-A0A1W6CUL4-F1
#
_entry.id   AF-A0A1W6CUL4-F1
#
_cell.length_a   1.000
_cell.length_b   1.000
_cell.length_c   1.000
_cell.angle_alpha   90.00
_cell.angle_beta   90.00
_cell.angle_gamma   90.00
#
_symmetry.space_group_name_H-M   'P 1'
#
loop_
_entity.id
_entity.type
_entity.pdbx_description
1 polymer ?
#
loop_
_entity_poly.entity_id
_entity_poly.type
_entity_poly.pdbx_seq_one_letter_code
_entity_poly.pdbx_strand_id
1 'polypeptide(L)'
;MIRQLIPSVAALLLCAGPLAAQSPAAPATHHDHHHEHGQGHASAPAAKGGVHEGYFADEQVKPRPLSDWEGDWQSVYPYLRDGTLDPVMEAKAKTKGDKTAAAYKAYYETGYKTDVDRIEIHGDTVTFHRGPIAAKGIYAPDGHEILTYAKGNRGVRYSFRKTGGDASAPGFIQFSDHRIAPEKVGHYHLYWGDDRAAVLAELTNWPTYYPAKLDAQGILHEMLAH
;
A
#
# COMPACT_ATOMS: atom_id res chain seq x y z
N MET A 1 -18.82 39.82 35.54
CA MET A 1 -20.30 39.91 35.59
C MET A 1 -20.82 38.96 34.52
N ILE A 2 -21.54 37.86 34.85
CA ILE A 2 -22.98 37.78 35.20
C ILE A 2 -23.81 38.15 33.94
N ARG A 3 -24.70 37.33 33.34
CA ARG A 3 -25.42 36.05 33.60
C ARG A 3 -25.52 35.27 32.25
N GLN A 4 -25.74 33.96 32.08
CA GLN A 4 -26.36 32.83 32.81
C GLN A 4 -27.90 32.83 32.89
N LEU A 5 -28.58 31.91 32.16
CA LEU A 5 -29.55 30.89 32.69
C LEU A 5 -30.34 30.14 31.58
N ILE A 6 -30.90 28.98 31.94
CA ILE A 6 -31.75 28.08 31.12
C ILE A 6 -33.08 27.86 31.87
N PRO A 7 -34.22 27.73 31.14
CA PRO A 7 -35.27 26.76 31.51
C PRO A 7 -35.96 26.10 30.27
N SER A 8 -36.83 25.08 30.34
CA SER A 8 -37.03 23.92 31.25
C SER A 8 -38.24 23.08 30.79
N VAL A 9 -38.22 21.75 30.96
CA VAL A 9 -39.37 20.85 31.35
C VAL A 9 -40.58 20.71 30.37
N ALA A 10 -41.47 19.70 30.42
CA ALA A 10 -41.39 18.22 30.46
C ALA A 10 -42.81 17.59 30.30
N ALA A 11 -42.90 16.25 30.14
CA ALA A 11 -44.07 15.39 30.46
C ALA A 11 -45.34 15.47 29.53
N LEU A 12 -46.37 14.59 29.57
CA LEU A 12 -46.77 13.48 30.49
C LEU A 12 -47.81 12.50 29.85
N LEU A 13 -47.73 11.15 30.07
CA LEU A 13 -48.81 10.08 30.12
C LEU A 13 -49.92 9.96 29.01
N LEU A 14 -50.94 9.05 28.97
CA LEU A 14 -51.17 7.57 29.11
C LEU A 14 -52.65 7.26 28.66
N CYS A 15 -53.36 6.10 28.66
CA CYS A 15 -53.19 4.67 29.02
C CYS A 15 -54.34 3.79 28.41
N ALA A 16 -54.17 2.45 28.34
CA ALA A 16 -55.21 1.39 28.14
C ALA A 16 -56.04 1.40 26.81
N GLY A 17 -56.83 0.38 26.41
CA GLY A 17 -57.31 -0.87 27.05
C GLY A 17 -57.82 -1.96 26.05
N PRO A 18 -58.48 -3.06 26.48
CA PRO A 18 -58.30 -4.39 25.85
C PRO A 18 -59.56 -5.13 25.31
N LEU A 19 -59.34 -6.32 24.68
CA LEU A 19 -59.92 -7.66 25.03
C LEU A 19 -60.49 -8.54 23.86
N ALA A 20 -60.13 -9.85 23.85
CA ALA A 20 -60.86 -11.05 23.36
C ALA A 20 -61.28 -11.21 21.86
N ALA A 21 -61.43 -12.42 21.28
CA ALA A 21 -60.96 -13.80 21.60
C ALA A 21 -61.29 -14.81 20.45
N GLN A 22 -60.82 -16.06 20.60
CA GLN A 22 -61.21 -17.33 19.95
C GLN A 22 -60.50 -17.79 18.65
N SER A 23 -60.11 -19.07 18.67
CA SER A 23 -59.74 -19.93 17.53
C SER A 23 -60.72 -21.12 17.48
N PRO A 24 -60.77 -21.90 16.39
CA PRO A 24 -60.27 -23.28 16.51
C PRO A 24 -59.68 -23.91 15.24
N ALA A 25 -59.12 -25.12 15.44
CA ALA A 25 -58.82 -26.18 14.46
C ALA A 25 -57.58 -26.03 13.55
N ALA A 26 -56.87 -27.16 13.42
CA ALA A 26 -55.86 -27.49 12.41
C ALA A 26 -56.21 -28.89 11.84
N PRO A 27 -55.59 -29.33 10.74
CA PRO A 27 -54.38 -30.14 10.93
C PRO A 27 -53.24 -29.88 9.93
N ALA A 28 -52.10 -30.49 10.21
CA ALA A 28 -50.79 -30.28 9.61
C ALA A 28 -50.67 -30.42 8.08
N THR A 29 -49.80 -29.57 7.52
CA THR A 29 -48.93 -29.87 6.37
C THR A 29 -47.48 -29.50 6.73
N HIS A 30 -46.49 -29.99 5.97
CA HIS A 30 -45.06 -29.81 6.26
C HIS A 30 -44.61 -28.34 6.16
N HIS A 31 -43.72 -27.95 7.07
CA HIS A 31 -42.84 -26.78 6.92
C HIS A 31 -41.39 -27.22 7.16
N ASP A 32 -40.58 -27.19 6.11
CA ASP A 32 -39.18 -27.60 6.17
C ASP A 32 -38.32 -26.55 6.89
N HIS A 33 -37.43 -27.00 7.77
CA HIS A 33 -36.51 -26.15 8.51
C HIS A 33 -35.32 -25.69 7.65
N HIS A 34 -35.52 -24.71 6.77
CA HIS A 34 -34.41 -24.13 6.01
C HIS A 34 -33.67 -23.04 6.82
N HIS A 35 -32.69 -23.46 7.61
CA HIS A 35 -31.70 -22.58 8.23
C HIS A 35 -30.71 -22.09 7.16
N GLU A 36 -31.04 -21.00 6.47
CA GLU A 36 -30.16 -20.40 5.46
C GLU A 36 -28.99 -19.62 6.11
N HIS A 37 -28.03 -20.37 6.64
CA HIS A 37 -26.71 -19.86 7.01
C HIS A 37 -25.84 -19.74 5.77
N GLY A 38 -25.30 -18.54 5.53
CA GLY A 38 -24.24 -18.36 4.53
C GLY A 38 -24.57 -17.32 3.47
N GLN A 39 -24.66 -16.05 3.86
CA GLN A 39 -24.14 -15.00 2.98
C GLN A 39 -22.63 -15.23 2.87
N GLY A 40 -22.25 -15.99 1.84
CA GLY A 40 -20.86 -16.30 1.57
C GLY A 40 -20.13 -15.01 1.26
N HIS A 41 -19.23 -14.61 2.15
CA HIS A 41 -18.12 -13.75 1.76
C HIS A 41 -17.52 -14.39 0.50
N ALA A 42 -17.46 -13.62 -0.59
CA ALA A 42 -16.96 -14.10 -1.85
C ALA A 42 -15.46 -14.36 -1.72
N SER A 43 -15.10 -15.56 -1.24
CA SER A 43 -13.73 -16.04 -1.18
C SER A 43 -13.13 -15.91 -2.56
N ALA A 44 -12.29 -14.88 -2.74
CA ALA A 44 -11.58 -14.64 -3.98
C ALA A 44 -10.91 -15.98 -4.37
N PRO A 45 -11.19 -16.51 -5.58
CA PRO A 45 -10.84 -17.87 -5.93
C PRO A 45 -9.33 -18.05 -5.73
N ALA A 46 -8.95 -18.92 -4.80
CA ALA A 46 -7.63 -18.94 -4.15
C ALA A 46 -6.51 -18.80 -5.19
N ALA A 47 -6.01 -17.56 -5.33
CA ALA A 47 -5.19 -17.20 -6.46
C ALA A 47 -3.83 -17.89 -6.34
N LYS A 48 -3.24 -18.25 -7.49
CA LYS A 48 -1.96 -18.96 -7.52
C LYS A 48 -0.81 -17.99 -7.23
N GLY A 49 -0.62 -17.69 -5.96
CA GLY A 49 0.53 -16.96 -5.41
C GLY A 49 0.25 -16.40 -4.02
N GLY A 50 1.28 -15.83 -3.40
CA GLY A 50 1.20 -15.22 -2.07
C GLY A 50 1.05 -13.69 -2.09
N VAL A 51 1.08 -13.10 -0.90
CA VAL A 51 1.03 -11.64 -0.66
C VAL A 51 2.03 -10.90 -1.56
N HIS A 52 3.26 -11.38 -1.63
CA HIS A 52 4.36 -10.77 -2.38
C HIS A 52 4.12 -10.71 -3.90
N GLU A 53 3.35 -11.66 -4.43
CA GLU A 53 2.98 -11.74 -5.85
C GLU A 53 1.73 -10.89 -6.17
N GLY A 54 1.12 -10.28 -5.14
CA GLY A 54 -0.06 -9.44 -5.25
C GLY A 54 -1.38 -10.17 -5.00
N TYR A 55 -1.35 -11.30 -4.28
CA TYR A 55 -2.52 -12.10 -3.98
C TYR A 55 -2.77 -12.15 -2.46
N PHE A 56 -3.81 -11.43 -2.04
CA PHE A 56 -4.22 -11.22 -0.64
C PHE A 56 -5.69 -10.77 -0.60
N ALA A 57 -6.32 -10.82 0.57
CA ALA A 57 -7.65 -10.27 0.85
C ALA A 57 -7.55 -8.90 1.55
N ASP A 58 -8.58 -8.06 1.42
CA ASP A 58 -8.55 -6.66 1.90
C ASP A 58 -8.47 -6.59 3.42
N GLU A 59 -9.10 -7.54 4.11
CA GLU A 59 -9.09 -7.70 5.56
C GLU A 59 -7.70 -8.10 6.10
N GLN A 60 -6.77 -8.51 5.24
CA GLN A 60 -5.37 -8.76 5.61
C GLN A 60 -4.54 -7.47 5.62
N VAL A 61 -4.95 -6.43 4.88
CA VAL A 61 -4.21 -5.16 4.79
C VAL A 61 -4.30 -4.40 6.11
N LYS A 62 -3.19 -3.81 6.56
CA LYS A 62 -3.08 -3.04 7.81
C LYS A 62 -2.34 -1.73 7.56
N PRO A 63 -2.65 -0.64 8.30
CA PRO A 63 -1.80 0.55 8.35
C PRO A 63 -0.38 0.21 8.80
N ARG A 64 0.61 0.99 8.33
CA ARG A 64 2.04 0.80 8.63
C ARG A 64 2.68 2.13 9.04
N PRO A 65 3.59 2.15 10.03
CA PRO A 65 4.33 3.35 10.42
C PRO A 65 5.48 3.63 9.44
N LEU A 66 5.96 4.87 9.36
CA LEU A 66 7.12 5.22 8.53
C LEU A 66 8.39 4.43 8.94
N SER A 67 8.46 4.01 10.20
CA SER A 67 9.55 3.20 10.74
C SER A 67 9.68 1.81 10.12
N ASP A 68 8.71 1.30 9.36
CA ASP A 68 8.90 0.07 8.56
C ASP A 68 9.99 0.25 7.48
N TRP A 69 10.17 1.48 6.99
CA TRP A 69 11.16 1.88 5.98
C TRP A 69 12.38 2.60 6.57
N GLU A 70 12.46 2.75 7.90
CA GLU A 70 13.60 3.40 8.58
C GLU A 70 14.93 2.70 8.29
N GLY A 71 15.91 3.49 7.84
CA GLY A 71 17.21 3.05 7.35
C GLY A 71 17.86 4.07 6.40
N ASP A 72 18.99 3.66 5.81
CA ASP A 72 19.70 4.39 4.75
C ASP A 72 19.64 3.55 3.47
N TRP A 73 19.30 4.18 2.33
CA TRP A 73 18.86 3.51 1.11
C TRP A 73 19.47 4.14 -0.14
N GLN A 74 19.97 3.30 -1.04
CA GLN A 74 20.56 3.68 -2.32
C GLN A 74 19.65 3.32 -3.50
N SER A 75 19.59 4.18 -4.51
CA SER A 75 18.87 3.94 -5.76
C SER A 75 19.55 2.84 -6.59
N VAL A 76 18.77 1.93 -7.17
CA VAL A 76 19.31 0.87 -8.05
C VAL A 76 19.58 1.36 -9.49
N TYR A 77 19.20 2.60 -9.81
CA TYR A 77 19.31 3.15 -11.17
C TYR A 77 20.74 3.19 -11.74
N PRO A 78 21.80 3.53 -10.98
CA PRO A 78 23.18 3.47 -11.50
C PRO A 78 23.57 2.07 -11.98
N TYR A 79 23.23 1.03 -11.20
CA TYR A 79 23.56 -0.37 -11.49
C TYR A 79 22.82 -0.95 -12.70
N LEU A 80 21.68 -0.37 -13.09
CA LEU A 80 21.05 -0.68 -14.36
C LEU A 80 21.83 -0.05 -15.52
N ARG A 81 22.24 1.22 -15.36
CA ARG A 81 22.90 2.00 -16.40
C ARG A 81 24.32 1.54 -16.71
N ASP A 82 25.09 1.14 -15.70
CA ASP A 82 26.46 0.63 -15.87
C ASP A 82 26.53 -0.82 -16.39
N GLY A 83 25.41 -1.56 -16.29
CA GLY A 83 25.29 -2.95 -16.76
C GLY A 83 25.39 -4.02 -15.65
N THR A 84 25.63 -3.63 -14.40
CA THR A 84 25.66 -4.55 -13.24
C THR A 84 24.40 -5.43 -13.16
N LEU A 85 23.23 -4.88 -13.47
CA LEU A 85 21.95 -5.60 -13.42
C LEU A 85 21.57 -6.33 -14.72
N ASP A 86 22.42 -6.35 -15.74
CA ASP A 86 22.12 -7.06 -17.01
C ASP A 86 21.90 -8.58 -16.83
N PRO A 87 22.58 -9.30 -15.92
CA PRO A 87 22.24 -10.69 -15.61
C PRO A 87 20.81 -10.87 -15.06
N VAL A 88 20.25 -9.87 -14.38
CA VAL A 88 18.84 -9.89 -13.93
C VAL A 88 17.90 -9.82 -15.13
N MET A 89 18.21 -8.95 -16.09
CA MET A 89 17.43 -8.79 -17.33
C MET A 89 17.50 -10.04 -18.20
N GLU A 90 18.67 -10.68 -18.27
CA GLU A 90 18.84 -12.00 -18.88
C GLU A 90 18.05 -13.09 -18.17
N ALA A 91 18.11 -13.17 -16.84
CA ALA A 91 17.38 -14.17 -16.06
C ALA A 91 15.86 -14.04 -16.26
N LYS A 92 15.33 -12.81 -16.25
CA LYS A 92 13.90 -12.56 -16.49
C LYS A 92 13.51 -12.86 -17.94
N ALA A 93 14.34 -12.54 -18.93
CA ALA A 93 14.12 -12.98 -20.32
C ALA A 93 14.09 -14.51 -20.47
N LYS A 94 15.06 -15.21 -19.88
CA LYS A 94 15.17 -16.69 -19.94
C LYS A 94 14.03 -17.41 -19.21
N THR A 95 13.53 -16.85 -18.10
CA THR A 95 12.49 -17.49 -17.26
C THR A 95 11.06 -17.14 -17.65
N LYS A 96 10.81 -15.94 -18.21
CA LYS A 96 9.45 -15.51 -18.61
C LYS A 96 9.18 -15.70 -20.10
N GLY A 97 10.23 -15.60 -20.95
CA GLY A 97 10.13 -15.81 -22.39
C GLY A 97 9.33 -14.77 -23.19
N ASP A 98 8.73 -13.78 -22.54
CA ASP A 98 7.82 -12.80 -23.18
C ASP A 98 8.53 -11.54 -23.70
N LYS A 99 9.81 -11.32 -23.35
CA LYS A 99 10.65 -10.19 -23.79
C LYS A 99 12.11 -10.59 -23.90
N THR A 100 12.87 -9.86 -24.74
CA THR A 100 14.34 -9.94 -24.74
C THR A 100 14.92 -9.23 -23.52
N ALA A 101 16.18 -9.54 -23.16
CA ALA A 101 16.88 -8.85 -22.07
C ALA A 101 16.98 -7.33 -22.30
N ALA A 102 17.19 -6.89 -23.55
CA ALA A 102 17.20 -5.47 -23.91
C ALA A 102 15.83 -4.79 -23.73
N ALA A 103 14.73 -5.48 -24.06
CA ALA A 103 13.37 -4.97 -23.84
C ALA A 103 13.02 -4.94 -22.33
N TYR A 104 13.53 -5.90 -21.54
CA TYR A 104 13.48 -5.82 -20.08
C TYR A 104 14.29 -4.61 -19.55
N LYS A 105 15.53 -4.41 -20.01
CA LYS A 105 16.36 -3.27 -19.60
C LYS A 105 15.68 -1.93 -19.89
N ALA A 106 15.06 -1.76 -21.07
CA ALA A 106 14.32 -0.53 -21.41
C ALA A 106 13.08 -0.29 -20.53
N TYR A 107 12.37 -1.36 -20.14
CA TYR A 107 11.26 -1.29 -19.19
C TYR A 107 11.73 -0.88 -17.78
N TYR A 108 12.77 -1.54 -17.27
CA TYR A 108 13.37 -1.22 -15.97
C TYR A 108 14.10 0.14 -15.96
N GLU A 109 14.61 0.63 -17.09
CA GLU A 109 15.18 1.98 -17.24
C GLU A 109 14.09 3.04 -17.04
N THR A 110 12.89 2.79 -17.58
CA THR A 110 11.74 3.69 -17.37
C THR A 110 11.27 3.65 -15.90
N GLY A 111 11.24 2.45 -15.30
CA GLY A 111 10.87 2.24 -13.90
C GLY A 111 11.83 2.89 -12.91
N TYR A 112 13.11 2.52 -12.96
CA TYR A 112 14.09 2.93 -11.94
C TYR A 112 14.59 4.37 -12.08
N LYS A 113 14.41 5.01 -13.24
CA LYS A 113 14.97 6.33 -13.52
C LYS A 113 14.62 7.36 -12.46
N THR A 114 15.65 7.93 -11.86
CA THR A 114 15.56 9.03 -10.90
C THR A 114 16.87 9.82 -10.87
N ASP A 115 16.80 11.07 -10.42
CA ASP A 115 17.95 11.88 -10.02
C ASP A 115 18.16 11.91 -8.50
N VAL A 116 17.33 11.19 -7.74
CA VAL A 116 17.48 10.96 -6.29
C VAL A 116 18.31 9.69 -6.08
N ASP A 117 19.57 9.84 -5.70
CA ASP A 117 20.52 8.73 -5.58
C ASP A 117 20.45 8.01 -4.23
N ARG A 118 20.06 8.72 -3.16
CA ARG A 118 20.00 8.19 -1.79
C ARG A 118 18.80 8.75 -1.02
N ILE A 119 18.23 7.92 -0.14
CA ILE A 119 17.15 8.26 0.80
C ILE A 119 17.58 7.88 2.21
N GLU A 120 17.53 8.83 3.15
CA GLU A 120 17.61 8.54 4.60
C GLU A 120 16.21 8.58 5.21
N ILE A 121 15.85 7.62 6.07
CA ILE A 121 14.60 7.60 6.82
C ILE A 121 14.91 7.34 8.29
N HIS A 122 14.55 8.28 9.16
CA HIS A 122 14.77 8.18 10.62
C HIS A 122 13.62 8.85 11.38
N GLY A 123 12.88 8.07 12.18
CA GLY A 123 11.69 8.54 12.88
C GLY A 123 10.58 8.99 11.92
N ASP A 124 10.22 10.27 11.97
CA ASP A 124 9.24 10.94 11.10
C ASP A 124 9.87 11.63 9.87
N THR A 125 11.20 11.61 9.76
CA THR A 125 11.98 12.45 8.86
C THR A 125 12.53 11.64 7.69
N VAL A 126 12.39 12.19 6.47
CA VAL A 126 12.95 11.63 5.23
C VAL A 126 13.84 12.65 4.53
N THR A 127 15.10 12.30 4.27
CA THR A 127 16.05 13.08 3.47
C THR A 127 16.17 12.50 2.06
N PHE A 128 16.00 13.35 1.04
CA PHE A 128 16.16 13.02 -0.37
C PHE A 128 17.46 13.65 -0.87
N HIS A 129 18.44 12.83 -1.27
CA HIS A 129 19.71 13.30 -1.82
C HIS A 129 19.66 13.30 -3.35
N ARG A 130 20.23 14.34 -3.96
CA ARG A 130 20.42 14.50 -5.41
C ARG A 130 21.87 14.95 -5.63
N GLY A 131 22.79 14.00 -5.50
CA GLY A 131 24.22 14.24 -5.42
C GLY A 131 24.57 15.18 -4.24
N PRO A 132 25.17 16.36 -4.49
CA PRO A 132 25.57 17.29 -3.43
C PRO A 132 24.41 18.05 -2.78
N ILE A 133 23.18 17.95 -3.31
CA ILE A 133 21.99 18.63 -2.78
C ILE A 133 21.18 17.64 -1.95
N ALA A 134 20.65 18.08 -0.81
CA ALA A 134 19.67 17.34 -0.03
C ALA A 134 18.43 18.20 0.21
N ALA A 135 17.26 17.56 0.30
CA ALA A 135 16.01 18.16 0.77
C ALA A 135 15.38 17.22 1.80
N LYS A 136 14.89 17.76 2.92
CA LYS A 136 14.42 16.98 4.07
C LYS A 136 12.98 17.34 4.43
N GLY A 137 12.10 16.34 4.47
CA GLY A 137 10.72 16.51 4.92
C GLY A 137 10.44 15.77 6.22
N ILE A 138 9.52 16.31 7.02
CA ILE A 138 8.88 15.63 8.15
C ILE A 138 7.53 15.13 7.66
N TYR A 139 7.20 13.87 7.89
CA TYR A 139 6.05 13.19 7.28
C TYR A 139 5.13 12.52 8.31
N ALA A 140 3.82 12.66 8.11
CA ALA A 140 2.78 11.96 8.86
C ALA A 140 2.07 10.91 7.97
N PRO A 141 1.57 9.80 8.53
CA PRO A 141 0.76 8.83 7.79
C PRO A 141 -0.50 9.47 7.20
N ASP A 142 -0.76 9.21 5.92
CA ASP A 142 -1.86 9.79 5.13
C ASP A 142 -2.74 8.72 4.48
N GLY A 143 -2.77 7.51 5.06
CA GLY A 143 -3.59 6.38 4.62
C GLY A 143 -2.86 5.35 3.75
N HIS A 144 -3.63 4.48 3.10
CA HIS A 144 -3.12 3.51 2.14
C HIS A 144 -4.17 3.19 1.08
N GLU A 145 -3.73 2.72 -0.09
CA GLU A 145 -4.58 2.42 -1.24
C GLU A 145 -4.28 1.03 -1.79
N ILE A 146 -5.31 0.21 -2.04
CA ILE A 146 -5.18 -1.08 -2.72
C ILE A 146 -5.36 -0.86 -4.23
N LEU A 147 -4.29 -1.04 -4.99
CA LEU A 147 -4.29 -0.99 -6.45
C LEU A 147 -4.52 -2.38 -7.05
N THR A 148 -5.31 -2.47 -8.11
CA THR A 148 -5.50 -3.71 -8.89
C THR A 148 -4.95 -3.50 -10.30
N TYR A 149 -4.03 -4.37 -10.73
CA TYR A 149 -3.35 -4.25 -12.02
C TYR A 149 -4.05 -5.08 -13.11
N ALA A 150 -3.76 -4.79 -14.38
CA ALA A 150 -4.39 -5.43 -15.53
C ALA A 150 -4.20 -6.96 -15.62
N LYS A 151 -3.28 -7.54 -14.85
CA LYS A 151 -3.06 -9.00 -14.72
C LYS A 151 -3.89 -9.64 -13.59
N GLY A 152 -4.73 -8.88 -12.89
CA GLY A 152 -5.53 -9.33 -11.75
C GLY A 152 -4.77 -9.46 -10.42
N ASN A 153 -3.44 -9.32 -10.43
CA ASN A 153 -2.66 -9.18 -9.20
C ASN A 153 -2.78 -7.73 -8.66
N ARG A 154 -2.50 -7.56 -7.37
CA ARG A 154 -2.75 -6.31 -6.63
C ARG A 154 -1.50 -5.81 -5.93
N GLY A 155 -1.55 -4.58 -5.41
CA GLY A 155 -0.48 -3.99 -4.60
C GLY A 155 -1.05 -2.94 -3.64
N VAL A 156 -0.27 -2.55 -2.64
CA VAL A 156 -0.67 -1.51 -1.68
C VAL A 156 0.29 -0.34 -1.77
N ARG A 157 -0.25 0.88 -1.88
CA ARG A 157 0.50 2.13 -1.69
C ARG A 157 0.31 2.59 -0.25
N TYR A 158 1.40 2.86 0.46
CA TYR A 158 1.37 3.45 1.80
C TYR A 158 1.69 4.94 1.69
N SER A 159 0.68 5.78 1.90
CA SER A 159 0.72 7.23 1.65
C SER A 159 1.17 7.99 2.89
N PHE A 160 2.08 8.95 2.71
CA PHE A 160 2.52 9.88 3.75
C PHE A 160 2.53 11.33 3.23
N ARG A 161 2.19 12.28 4.10
CA ARG A 161 2.06 13.71 3.79
C ARG A 161 3.12 14.50 4.54
N LYS A 162 3.79 15.42 3.86
CA LYS A 162 4.75 16.36 4.49
C LYS A 162 4.02 17.33 5.41
N THR A 163 4.44 17.37 6.66
CA THR A 163 3.93 18.28 7.71
C THR A 163 4.94 19.38 8.08
N GLY A 164 6.21 19.22 7.70
CA GLY A 164 7.27 20.19 7.94
C GLY A 164 8.56 19.87 7.18
N GLY A 165 9.63 20.61 7.47
CA GLY A 165 10.90 20.52 6.76
C GLY A 165 11.01 21.48 5.58
N ASP A 166 11.88 21.15 4.63
CA ASP A 166 12.28 22.02 3.53
C ASP A 166 11.15 22.21 2.50
N ALA A 167 11.10 23.38 1.89
CA ALA A 167 10.14 23.68 0.81
C ALA A 167 10.30 22.73 -0.39
N SER A 168 11.54 22.33 -0.70
CA SER A 168 11.93 21.46 -1.82
C SER A 168 11.73 19.95 -1.57
N ALA A 169 11.42 19.52 -0.36
CA ALA A 169 11.01 18.13 -0.11
C ALA A 169 9.58 17.90 -0.65
N PRO A 170 9.24 16.73 -1.22
CA PRO A 170 7.90 16.49 -1.78
C PRO A 170 6.74 16.70 -0.79
N GLY A 171 5.60 17.22 -1.24
CA GLY A 171 4.38 17.34 -0.42
C GLY A 171 3.80 15.98 0.00
N PHE A 172 3.97 14.96 -0.82
CA PHE A 172 3.55 13.58 -0.59
C PHE A 172 4.63 12.59 -1.00
N ILE A 173 4.68 11.46 -0.28
CA ILE A 173 5.38 10.25 -0.70
C ILE A 173 4.49 9.02 -0.55
N GLN A 174 4.73 8.01 -1.39
CA GLN A 174 4.05 6.72 -1.32
C GLN A 174 5.06 5.58 -1.46
N PHE A 175 4.99 4.59 -0.56
CA PHE A 175 5.81 3.37 -0.61
C PHE A 175 5.02 2.21 -1.20
N SER A 176 5.71 1.31 -1.92
CA SER A 176 5.22 -0.02 -2.33
C SER A 176 6.38 -1.01 -2.30
N ASP A 177 6.24 -2.11 -1.57
CA ASP A 177 7.36 -2.98 -1.15
C ASP A 177 6.96 -4.47 -1.03
N HIS A 178 5.87 -4.85 -1.70
CA HIS A 178 5.30 -6.21 -1.67
C HIS A 178 4.74 -6.67 -0.31
N ARG A 179 4.64 -5.78 0.70
CA ARG A 179 4.03 -6.07 2.01
C ARG A 179 2.71 -5.33 2.21
N ILE A 180 1.85 -5.88 3.07
CA ILE A 180 0.48 -5.38 3.34
C ILE A 180 0.18 -5.16 4.83
N ALA A 181 1.16 -5.37 5.70
CA ALA A 181 1.04 -5.23 7.15
C ALA A 181 2.42 -4.87 7.76
N PRO A 182 2.48 -4.40 9.01
CA PRO A 182 3.73 -3.96 9.66
C PRO A 182 4.87 -4.95 9.56
N GLU A 183 5.92 -4.59 8.81
CA GLU A 183 7.10 -5.40 8.56
C GLU A 183 8.26 -4.53 8.06
N LYS A 184 9.49 -4.79 8.54
CA LYS A 184 10.72 -4.18 8.01
C LYS A 184 11.01 -4.74 6.61
N VAL A 185 11.43 -3.87 5.69
CA VAL A 185 11.53 -4.20 4.25
C VAL A 185 12.94 -4.54 3.80
N GLY A 186 13.06 -5.36 2.74
CA GLY A 186 14.32 -5.62 2.05
C GLY A 186 14.65 -4.59 0.97
N HIS A 187 13.63 -4.05 0.31
CA HIS A 187 13.70 -2.99 -0.70
C HIS A 187 12.33 -2.31 -0.81
N TYR A 188 12.24 -1.20 -1.55
CA TYR A 188 10.95 -0.58 -1.89
C TYR A 188 10.98 0.21 -3.20
N HIS A 189 9.79 0.43 -3.78
CA HIS A 189 9.51 1.48 -4.75
C HIS A 189 8.97 2.71 -4.02
N LEU A 190 9.48 3.90 -4.35
CA LEU A 190 9.07 5.18 -3.76
C LEU A 190 8.59 6.13 -4.85
N TYR A 191 7.41 6.70 -4.66
CA TYR A 191 6.76 7.66 -5.56
C TYR A 191 6.53 8.96 -4.80
N TRP A 192 6.70 10.12 -5.44
CA TRP A 192 6.62 11.40 -4.74
C TRP A 192 6.20 12.57 -5.64
N GLY A 193 5.67 13.62 -5.01
CA GLY A 193 5.21 14.84 -5.68
C GLY A 193 4.31 15.67 -4.77
N ASP A 194 3.77 16.77 -5.28
CA ASP A 194 2.92 17.69 -4.50
C ASP A 194 1.41 17.45 -4.68
N ASP A 195 1.01 16.59 -5.62
CA ASP A 195 -0.36 16.10 -5.79
C ASP A 195 -0.43 14.60 -5.49
N ARG A 196 -1.12 14.26 -4.40
CA ARG A 196 -1.34 12.89 -3.92
C ARG A 196 -2.03 11.98 -4.93
N ALA A 197 -2.98 12.51 -5.71
CA ALA A 197 -3.73 11.75 -6.69
C ALA A 197 -2.88 11.48 -7.95
N ALA A 198 -2.07 12.45 -8.37
CA ALA A 198 -1.08 12.24 -9.44
C ALA A 198 -0.03 11.19 -9.06
N VAL A 199 0.50 11.25 -7.83
CA VAL A 199 1.47 10.26 -7.31
C VAL A 199 0.86 8.85 -7.20
N LEU A 200 -0.44 8.75 -6.86
CA LEU A 200 -1.16 7.48 -6.86
C LEU A 200 -1.38 6.91 -8.28
N ALA A 201 -1.62 7.78 -9.26
CA ALA A 201 -1.86 7.41 -10.66
C ALA A 201 -0.59 7.06 -11.45
N GLU A 202 0.60 7.39 -10.93
CA GLU A 202 1.87 7.02 -11.55
C GLU A 202 2.13 5.51 -11.43
N LEU A 203 2.28 4.83 -12.57
CA LEU A 203 2.43 3.37 -12.69
C LEU A 203 3.59 2.97 -13.63
N THR A 204 4.34 3.94 -14.17
CA THR A 204 5.35 3.78 -15.21
C THR A 204 6.76 4.06 -14.70
N ASN A 205 6.92 5.07 -13.86
CA ASN A 205 8.15 5.39 -13.12
C ASN A 205 7.97 5.03 -11.65
N TRP A 206 8.89 4.23 -11.12
CA TRP A 206 8.88 3.64 -9.78
C TRP A 206 10.31 3.51 -9.26
N PRO A 207 10.96 4.66 -8.92
CA PRO A 207 12.30 4.69 -8.37
C PRO A 207 12.45 3.72 -7.21
N THR A 208 13.47 2.86 -7.29
CA THR A 208 13.60 1.66 -6.45
C THR A 208 14.88 1.71 -5.64
N TYR A 209 14.77 1.38 -4.36
CA TYR A 209 15.84 1.55 -3.40
C TYR A 209 16.09 0.27 -2.59
N TYR A 210 17.36 -0.01 -2.36
CA TYR A 210 17.88 -1.10 -1.52
C TYR A 210 18.74 -0.49 -0.39
N PRO A 211 19.02 -1.21 0.71
CA PRO A 211 19.82 -0.68 1.81
C PRO A 211 21.21 -0.22 1.36
N ALA A 212 21.65 0.97 1.77
CA ALA A 212 22.93 1.58 1.41
C ALA A 212 24.16 0.75 1.87
N LYS A 213 23.95 -0.20 2.78
CA LYS A 213 24.96 -1.17 3.26
C LYS A 213 25.24 -2.35 2.30
N LEU A 214 24.42 -2.55 1.27
CA LEU A 214 24.67 -3.58 0.25
C LEU A 214 25.64 -3.04 -0.78
N ASP A 215 26.51 -3.90 -1.31
CA ASP A 215 27.26 -3.58 -2.52
C ASP A 215 26.49 -3.98 -3.78
N ALA A 216 27.09 -3.69 -4.94
CA ALA A 216 26.55 -3.99 -6.25
C ALA A 216 26.28 -5.49 -6.48
N GLN A 217 27.06 -6.39 -5.84
CA GLN A 217 26.87 -7.84 -5.93
C GLN A 217 25.76 -8.32 -4.98
N GLY A 218 25.61 -7.70 -3.81
CA GLY A 218 24.49 -7.93 -2.89
C GLY A 218 23.15 -7.59 -3.55
N ILE A 219 23.03 -6.39 -4.15
CA ILE A 219 21.81 -5.99 -4.88
C ILE A 219 21.54 -6.92 -6.06
N LEU A 220 22.57 -7.30 -6.82
CA LEU A 220 22.44 -8.28 -7.91
C LEU A 220 21.95 -9.66 -7.42
N HIS A 221 22.45 -10.14 -6.28
CA HIS A 221 22.05 -11.42 -5.69
C HIS A 221 20.59 -11.41 -5.25
N GLU A 222 20.16 -10.39 -4.48
CA GLU A 222 18.77 -10.22 -4.04
C GLU A 222 17.82 -10.13 -5.26
N MET A 223 18.19 -9.36 -6.29
CA MET A 223 17.42 -9.23 -7.54
C MET A 223 17.36 -10.49 -8.41
N LEU A 224 18.26 -11.46 -8.20
CA LEU A 224 18.23 -12.77 -8.85
C LEU A 224 17.42 -13.82 -8.06
N ALA A 225 17.11 -13.54 -6.79
CA ALA A 225 16.23 -14.36 -5.94
C ALA A 225 14.73 -14.02 -6.10
N HIS A 226 14.39 -13.02 -6.92
CA HIS A 226 13.05 -12.46 -7.14
C HIS A 226 12.68 -12.41 -8.64
#